data_AF-A0A3A1XYY1-F1
#
_entry.id   AF-A0A3A1XYY1-F1
#
_cell.length_a   1.000
_cell.length_b   1.000
_cell.length_c   1.000
_cell.angle_alpha   90.00
_cell.angle_beta   90.00
_cell.angle_gamma   90.00
#
_symmetry.space_group_name_H-M   'P 1'
#
loop_
_entity.id
_entity.type
_entity.pdbx_description
1 polymer ?
#
loop_
_entity_poly.entity_id
_entity_poly.type
_entity_poly.pdbx_seq_one_letter_code
_entity_poly.pdbx_strand_id
1 'polypeptide(L)'
;MTTIFNVAAYILDITGTIATMKLQKLAYYSQAYSLATTGYPLFNEDFQAWRNGPVYPELFALHRGKFLIRKGELVLPNTEKLQDNSLTDVQKILVEKVCEKFAGYSGSDLSAMTHSE
;
A
#
# COMPACT_ATOMS: atom_id res chain seq x y z
N MET A 1 -4.17 0.30 -16.07
CA MET A 1 -3.93 1.46 -15.19
C MET A 1 -3.59 0.91 -13.82
N THR A 2 -2.58 1.46 -13.14
CA THR A 2 -2.18 1.00 -11.81
C THR A 2 -3.17 1.48 -10.77
N THR A 3 -3.62 0.57 -9.89
CA THR A 3 -4.50 0.87 -8.75
C THR A 3 -3.76 0.65 -7.44
N ILE A 4 -4.27 1.22 -6.36
CA ILE A 4 -3.79 0.91 -5.01
C ILE A 4 -3.85 -0.59 -4.69
N PHE A 5 -4.81 -1.34 -5.24
CA PHE A 5 -4.90 -2.78 -5.04
C PHE A 5 -3.75 -3.53 -5.69
N ASN A 6 -3.31 -3.10 -6.88
CA ASN A 6 -2.15 -3.68 -7.53
C ASN A 6 -0.87 -3.40 -6.74
N VAL A 7 -0.72 -2.18 -6.21
CA VAL A 7 0.39 -1.81 -5.34
C VAL A 7 0.37 -2.63 -4.04
N ALA A 8 -0.79 -2.78 -3.42
CA ALA A 8 -0.95 -3.57 -2.20
C ALA A 8 -0.62 -5.05 -2.42
N ALA A 9 -1.07 -5.64 -3.52
CA ALA A 9 -0.71 -7.00 -3.90
C ALA A 9 0.81 -7.13 -4.11
N TYR A 10 1.44 -6.18 -4.79
CA TYR A 10 2.89 -6.20 -5.01
C TYR A 10 3.70 -6.03 -3.71
N ILE A 11 3.23 -5.18 -2.78
CA ILE A 11 3.82 -5.08 -1.44
C ILE A 11 3.77 -6.46 -0.74
N LEU A 12 2.68 -7.21 -0.87
CA LEU A 12 2.57 -8.55 -0.31
C LEU A 12 3.47 -9.57 -1.04
N ASP A 13 3.72 -9.39 -2.34
CA ASP A 13 4.70 -10.21 -3.06
C ASP A 13 6.12 -10.03 -2.53
N ILE A 14 6.50 -8.81 -2.16
CA ILE A 14 7.80 -8.48 -1.58
C ILE A 14 7.91 -8.97 -0.13
N THR A 15 6.86 -8.72 0.66
CA THR A 15 6.93 -8.87 2.13
C THR A 15 6.41 -10.21 2.65
N GLY A 16 5.63 -10.94 1.85
CA GLY A 16 5.03 -12.22 2.19
C GLY A 16 3.86 -12.12 3.18
N THR A 17 4.10 -11.62 4.40
CA THR A 17 3.08 -11.45 5.44
C THR A 17 3.35 -10.17 6.23
N ILE A 18 2.35 -9.29 6.37
CA ILE A 18 2.50 -8.03 7.09
C ILE A 18 1.26 -7.68 7.90
N ALA A 19 1.44 -6.78 8.87
CA ALA A 19 0.33 -6.14 9.55
C ALA A 19 -0.51 -5.32 8.58
N THR A 20 -1.84 -5.43 8.68
CA THR A 20 -2.80 -4.73 7.81
C THR A 20 -2.64 -3.21 7.86
N MET A 21 -2.30 -2.67 9.03
CA MET A 21 -1.97 -1.26 9.17
C MET A 21 -0.68 -0.88 8.43
N LYS A 22 0.35 -1.73 8.47
CA LYS A 22 1.60 -1.49 7.72
C LYS A 22 1.34 -1.51 6.21
N LEU A 23 0.47 -2.40 5.72
CA LEU A 23 0.08 -2.43 4.31
C LEU A 23 -0.51 -1.07 3.85
N GLN A 24 -1.45 -0.52 4.62
CA GLN A 24 -2.04 0.79 4.34
C GLN A 24 -0.99 1.90 4.29
N LYS A 25 -0.05 1.89 5.25
CA LYS A 25 1.03 2.88 5.31
C LYS A 25 2.02 2.77 4.17
N LEU A 26 2.43 1.55 3.80
CA LEU A 26 3.33 1.35 2.67
C LEU A 26 2.68 1.78 1.36
N ALA A 27 1.37 1.52 1.16
CA ALA A 27 0.65 2.02 -0.01
C ALA A 27 0.62 3.56 -0.06
N TYR A 28 0.32 4.21 1.07
CA TYR A 28 0.36 5.67 1.19
C TYR A 28 1.75 6.25 0.88
N TYR A 29 2.80 5.71 1.52
CA TYR A 29 4.16 6.18 1.26
C TYR A 29 4.64 5.87 -0.16
N SER A 30 4.11 4.84 -0.83
CA SER A 30 4.41 4.57 -2.24
C SER A 30 3.84 5.65 -3.16
N GLN A 31 2.61 6.11 -2.90
CA GLN A 31 2.03 7.26 -3.60
C GLN A 31 2.83 8.53 -3.36
N ALA A 32 3.14 8.85 -2.09
CA ALA A 32 3.91 10.03 -1.73
C ALA A 32 5.32 10.01 -2.35
N TYR A 33 5.97 8.84 -2.35
CA TYR A 33 7.30 8.67 -2.95
C TYR A 33 7.26 8.84 -4.48
N SER A 34 6.24 8.32 -5.17
CA SER A 34 6.06 8.53 -6.60
C SER A 34 5.89 10.01 -6.94
N LEU A 35 5.01 10.72 -6.20
CA LEU A 35 4.80 12.15 -6.38
C LEU A 35 6.10 12.95 -6.14
N ALA A 36 6.83 12.65 -5.06
CA ALA A 36 8.05 13.35 -4.72
C ALA A 36 9.21 13.11 -5.71
N THR A 37 9.27 11.92 -6.31
CA THR A 37 10.40 11.54 -7.20
C THR A 37 10.12 11.79 -8.68
N THR A 38 8.89 11.59 -9.13
CA THR A 38 8.51 11.67 -10.55
C THR A 38 7.63 12.87 -10.87
N GLY A 39 6.99 13.47 -9.86
CA GLY A 39 5.95 14.49 -10.04
C GLY A 39 4.58 13.91 -10.42
N TYR A 40 4.44 12.59 -10.57
CA TYR A 40 3.21 11.93 -10.99
C TYR A 40 2.68 10.96 -9.92
N PRO A 41 1.35 10.86 -9.77
CA PRO A 41 0.73 9.89 -8.87
C PRO A 41 1.03 8.46 -9.33
N LEU A 42 1.23 7.55 -8.37
CA LEU A 42 1.40 6.12 -8.66
C LEU A 42 0.06 5.48 -9.05
N PHE A 43 -1.02 5.95 -8.42
CA PHE A 43 -2.39 5.56 -8.64
C PHE A 43 -3.35 6.72 -8.28
N ASN A 44 -4.62 6.61 -8.67
CA ASN A 44 -5.59 7.71 -8.57
C ASN A 44 -6.47 7.66 -7.30
N GLU A 45 -6.43 6.57 -6.54
CA GLU A 45 -7.25 6.44 -5.33
C GLU A 45 -6.76 7.37 -4.20
N ASP A 46 -7.71 8.07 -3.58
CA ASP A 46 -7.45 9.05 -2.52
C ASP A 46 -7.57 8.44 -1.11
N PHE A 47 -6.64 8.81 -0.23
CA PHE A 47 -6.65 8.39 1.17
C PHE A 47 -7.57 9.28 2.01
N GLN A 48 -8.22 8.67 3.01
CA GLN A 48 -8.95 9.40 4.04
C GLN A 48 -8.08 9.57 5.29
N ALA A 49 -8.18 10.75 5.92
CA ALA A 49 -7.53 11.03 7.20
C ALA A 49 -8.27 10.33 8.35
N TRP A 50 -7.75 9.19 8.80
CA TRP A 50 -8.29 8.45 9.95
C TRP A 50 -7.42 8.64 11.19
N ARG A 51 -7.92 8.19 12.35
CA ARG A 51 -7.23 8.33 13.66
C ARG A 51 -5.82 7.76 13.70
N ASN A 52 -5.54 6.71 12.92
CA ASN A 52 -4.22 6.09 12.83
C ASN A 52 -3.52 6.48 11.52
N GLY A 53 -3.78 7.70 11.05
CA GLY A 53 -3.26 8.31 9.82
C GLY A 53 -4.03 7.88 8.55
N PRO A 54 -3.48 8.16 7.35
CA PRO A 54 -4.15 7.92 6.08
C PRO A 54 -4.50 6.45 5.87
N VAL A 55 -5.73 6.20 5.41
CA VAL A 55 -6.28 4.87 5.07
C VAL A 55 -7.09 4.97 3.79
N TYR A 56 -6.92 4.01 2.89
CA TYR A 56 -7.86 3.81 1.78
C TYR A 56 -8.96 2.82 2.22
N PRO A 57 -10.24 3.26 2.33
CA PRO A 57 -11.30 2.46 2.95
C PRO A 57 -11.61 1.15 2.23
N GLU A 58 -11.55 1.13 0.89
CA GLU A 58 -11.88 -0.09 0.15
C GLU A 58 -10.78 -1.15 0.31
N LEU A 59 -9.51 -0.75 0.28
CA LEU A 59 -8.41 -1.67 0.65
C LEU A 59 -8.56 -2.14 2.10
N PHE A 60 -8.98 -1.26 3.01
CA PHE A 60 -9.24 -1.65 4.41
C PHE A 60 -10.36 -2.67 4.53
N ALA A 61 -11.43 -2.55 3.75
CA ALA A 61 -12.54 -3.47 3.76
C ALA A 61 -12.10 -4.93 3.48
N LEU A 62 -11.10 -5.13 2.61
CA LEU A 62 -10.61 -6.46 2.22
C LEU A 62 -9.89 -7.22 3.35
N HIS A 63 -9.41 -6.51 4.36
CA HIS A 63 -8.70 -7.09 5.49
C HIS A 63 -9.26 -6.65 6.84
N ARG A 64 -10.47 -6.09 6.85
CA ARG A 64 -11.16 -5.63 8.05
C ARG A 64 -11.29 -6.77 9.06
N GLY A 65 -10.88 -6.50 10.30
CA GLY A 65 -10.89 -7.49 11.37
C GLY A 65 -9.69 -8.44 11.39
N LYS A 66 -8.75 -8.31 10.43
CA LYS A 66 -7.48 -9.05 10.44
C LYS A 66 -6.35 -8.17 10.96
N PHE A 67 -5.50 -8.75 11.80
CA PHE A 67 -4.25 -8.10 12.21
C PHE A 67 -3.15 -8.29 11.16
N LEU A 68 -3.05 -9.49 10.58
CA LEU A 68 -2.10 -9.85 9.52
C LEU A 68 -2.84 -10.17 8.23
N ILE A 69 -2.17 -9.89 7.11
CA ILE A 69 -2.57 -10.33 5.78
C ILE A 69 -1.37 -10.91 5.06
N ARG A 70 -1.61 -11.98 4.30
CA ARG A 70 -0.58 -12.71 3.53
C ARG A 70 -0.73 -12.49 2.04
N LYS A 71 0.35 -12.75 1.31
CA LYS A 71 0.32 -12.93 -0.14
C LYS A 71 -0.82 -13.90 -0.53
N GLY A 72 -1.63 -13.48 -1.50
CA GLY A 72 -2.79 -14.25 -1.99
C GLY A 72 -4.07 -14.12 -1.16
N GLU A 73 -4.04 -13.49 0.03
CA GLU A 73 -5.26 -13.26 0.83
C GLU A 73 -6.01 -11.97 0.46
N LEU A 74 -5.43 -11.13 -0.41
CA LEU A 74 -6.08 -9.93 -0.93
C LEU A 74 -7.04 -10.31 -2.07
N VAL A 75 -8.31 -10.53 -1.74
CA VAL A 75 -9.35 -10.92 -2.69
C VAL A 75 -10.19 -9.70 -3.03
N LEU A 76 -10.16 -9.27 -4.29
CA LEU A 76 -11.00 -8.17 -4.77
C LEU A 76 -12.46 -8.62 -4.97
N PRO A 77 -13.44 -7.71 -4.86
CA PRO A 77 -14.84 -8.02 -5.19
C PRO A 77 -14.95 -8.50 -6.65
N ASN A 78 -15.91 -9.40 -6.93
CA ASN A 78 -16.07 -10.19 -8.16
C ASN A 78 -16.10 -9.40 -9.52
N THR A 79 -16.03 -8.08 -9.50
CA THR A 79 -15.95 -7.23 -10.70
C THR A 79 -14.54 -6.71 -11.00
N GLU A 80 -13.62 -6.79 -10.04
CA GLU A 80 -12.24 -6.32 -10.19
C GLU A 80 -11.29 -7.51 -10.11
N LYS A 81 -10.57 -7.77 -11.21
CA LYS A 81 -9.44 -8.68 -11.17
C LYS A 81 -8.18 -7.87 -10.99
N LEU A 82 -7.29 -8.33 -10.10
CA LEU A 82 -5.91 -7.90 -10.13
C LEU A 82 -5.37 -8.26 -11.52
N GLN A 83 -5.06 -7.24 -12.31
CA GLN A 83 -4.44 -7.45 -13.61
C GLN A 83 -2.99 -7.85 -13.35
N ASP A 84 -2.65 -9.10 -13.67
CA ASP A 84 -1.27 -9.55 -13.73
C ASP A 84 -0.49 -8.60 -14.65
N ASN A 85 0.59 -8.01 -14.12
CA ASN A 85 1.43 -7.03 -14.80
C ASN A 85 0.88 -5.58 -14.93
N SER A 86 0.03 -5.16 -13.99
CA SER A 86 -0.47 -3.78 -13.89
C SER A 86 0.55 -2.72 -13.42
N LEU A 87 1.66 -3.13 -12.82
CA LEU A 87 2.78 -2.24 -12.49
C LEU A 87 3.87 -2.36 -13.55
N THR A 88 4.33 -1.22 -14.06
CA THR A 88 5.55 -1.14 -14.88
C THR A 88 6.79 -1.38 -14.01
N ASP A 89 7.93 -1.69 -14.62
CA ASP A 89 9.17 -1.94 -13.87
C ASP A 89 9.61 -0.70 -13.06
N VAL A 90 9.38 0.51 -13.59
CA VAL A 90 9.65 1.76 -12.85
C VAL A 90 8.78 1.86 -11.60
N GLN A 91 7.49 1.52 -11.70
CA GLN A 91 6.57 1.54 -10.56
C GLN A 91 6.93 0.48 -9.53
N LYS A 92 7.37 -0.72 -9.96
CA LYS A 92 7.86 -1.77 -9.06
C LYS A 92 9.06 -1.29 -8.25
N ILE A 93 10.06 -0.69 -8.91
CA ILE A 93 11.25 -0.13 -8.25
C ILE A 93 10.88 0.95 -7.22
N LEU A 94 9.89 1.80 -7.51
CA LEU A 94 9.41 2.80 -6.55
C LEU A 94 8.84 2.14 -5.29
N VAL A 95 7.98 1.13 -5.45
CA VAL A 95 7.37 0.39 -4.34
C VAL A 95 8.43 -0.37 -3.54
N GLU A 96 9.39 -1.01 -4.21
CA GLU A 96 10.51 -1.72 -3.58
C GLU A 96 11.33 -0.79 -2.68
N LYS A 97 11.72 0.39 -3.19
CA LYS A 97 12.46 1.39 -2.40
C LYS A 97 11.71 1.82 -1.13
N VAL A 98 10.39 1.95 -1.21
CA VAL A 98 9.55 2.28 -0.05
C VAL A 98 9.51 1.11 0.93
N CYS A 99 9.30 -0.11 0.45
CA CYS A 99 9.34 -1.32 1.27
C CYS A 99 10.69 -1.50 1.99
N GLU A 100 11.80 -1.28 1.29
CA GLU A 100 13.17 -1.32 1.84
C GLU A 100 13.37 -0.24 2.90
N LYS A 101 13.02 1.01 2.59
CA LYS A 101 13.16 2.14 3.52
C LYS A 101 12.42 1.90 4.83
N PHE A 102 11.23 1.28 4.76
CA PHE A 102 10.37 1.04 5.91
C PHE A 102 10.35 -0.41 6.42
N ALA A 103 11.34 -1.23 6.01
CA ALA A 103 11.40 -2.64 6.37
C ALA A 103 11.40 -2.84 7.90
N GLY A 104 12.22 -2.06 8.61
CA GLY A 104 12.35 -2.12 10.08
C GLY A 104 11.24 -1.44 10.88
N TYR A 105 10.30 -0.73 10.24
CA TYR A 105 9.26 0.03 10.93
C TYR A 105 7.99 -0.80 11.11
N SER A 106 7.38 -0.73 12.29
CA SER A 106 6.04 -1.29 12.52
C SER A 106 4.96 -0.39 11.91
N GLY A 107 3.73 -0.91 11.78
CA GLY A 107 2.60 -0.08 11.34
C GLY A 107 2.36 1.11 12.29
N SER A 108 2.60 0.92 13.59
CA SER A 108 2.49 1.96 14.63
C SER A 108 3.52 3.06 14.45
N ASP A 109 4.77 2.70 14.15
CA ASP A 109 5.84 3.68 13.90
C ASP A 109 5.48 4.53 12.68
N LEU A 110 5.05 3.88 11.60
CA LEU A 110 4.62 4.56 10.38
C LEU A 110 3.40 5.47 10.60
N SER A 111 2.46 5.05 11.46
CA SER A 111 1.32 5.87 11.85
C SER A 111 1.75 7.13 12.60
N ALA A 112 2.67 7.00 13.57
CA ALA A 112 3.20 8.13 14.33
C ALA A 112 3.92 9.14 13.41
N MET A 113 4.68 8.64 12.43
CA MET A 113 5.32 9.48 11.41
C MET A 113 4.28 10.28 10.62
N THR A 114 3.21 9.65 10.12
CA THR A 114 2.16 10.38 9.37
C THR A 114 1.37 11.41 10.18
N HIS A 115 1.47 11.42 11.50
CA HIS A 115 0.88 12.47 12.35
C HIS A 115 1.83 13.64 12.62
N SER A 116 3.14 13.43 12.38
CA SER A 116 4.19 14.41 12.65
C SER A 116 4.66 15.13 11.38
N GLU A 117 4.08 14.79 10.24
CA GLU A 117 4.23 15.46 8.93
C GLU A 117 3.32 16.69 8.83
#